data_AF-A0A965GRQ3-F1
#
_entry.id   AF-A0A965GRQ3-F1
#
_cell.length_a   1.000
_cell.length_b   1.000
_cell.length_c   1.000
_cell.angle_alpha   90.00
_cell.angle_beta   90.00
_cell.angle_gamma   90.00
#
_symmetry.space_group_name_H-M   'P 1'
#
loop_
_entity.id
_entity.type
_entity.pdbx_description
1 polymer ?
#
loop_
_entity_poly.entity_id
_entity_poly.type
_entity_poly.pdbx_seq_one_letter_code
_entity_poly.pdbx_strand_id
1 'polypeptide(L)'
;DILVTPVADARVPIWDKFVYLAAFSGFTGAARLPIGQIWKYPHLQEMFYAASREIAAIAKAEGVTISANRFETLKEYMSNLPGTTRSSLLIDLEQGKRIEVEALQGAAVRRAAKHGIPVPIISTLYAVLKAWENGPVR
;
A
#
# COMPACT_ATOMS: atom_id res chain seq x y z
N ASP A 1 -25.03 10.89 9.70
CA ASP A 1 -24.56 10.36 11.00
C ASP A 1 -23.23 9.64 10.84
N ILE A 2 -22.28 9.86 11.75
CA ILE A 2 -21.02 9.12 11.78
C ILE A 2 -21.22 7.88 12.65
N LEU A 3 -21.10 6.69 12.05
CA LEU A 3 -21.11 5.42 12.79
C LEU A 3 -19.72 5.17 13.39
N VAL A 4 -19.66 4.84 14.67
CA VAL A 4 -18.42 4.57 15.40
C VAL A 4 -18.51 3.20 16.05
N THR A 5 -17.52 2.35 15.81
CA THR A 5 -17.40 1.02 16.44
C THR A 5 -16.08 0.95 17.21
N PRO A 6 -16.10 0.73 18.54
CA PRO A 6 -14.88 0.56 19.32
C PRO A 6 -14.21 -0.79 19.00
N VAL A 7 -12.88 -0.84 19.07
CA VAL A 7 -12.08 -2.05 18.92
C VAL A 7 -11.07 -2.15 20.06
N ALA A 8 -10.68 -3.37 20.43
CA ALA A 8 -9.74 -3.59 21.54
C ALA A 8 -8.32 -3.05 21.23
N ASP A 9 -7.90 -3.09 19.97
CA ASP A 9 -6.63 -2.52 19.51
C ASP A 9 -6.82 -1.77 18.19
N ALA A 10 -6.73 -0.44 18.25
CA ALA A 10 -6.88 0.43 17.08
C ALA A 10 -5.76 0.24 16.03
N ARG A 11 -4.63 -0.39 16.40
CA ARG A 11 -3.54 -0.68 15.46
C ARG A 11 -3.96 -1.73 14.44
N VAL A 12 -4.83 -2.68 14.80
CA VAL A 12 -5.29 -3.75 13.90
C VAL A 12 -5.94 -3.19 12.63
N PRO A 13 -7.01 -2.36 12.69
CA PRO A 13 -7.61 -1.80 11.48
C PRO A 13 -6.67 -0.85 10.72
N ILE A 14 -5.73 -0.19 11.40
CA ILE A 14 -4.71 0.65 10.75
C ILE A 14 -3.76 -0.23 9.92
N TRP A 15 -3.24 -1.31 10.49
CA TRP A 15 -2.37 -2.25 9.77
C TRP A 15 -3.10 -3.00 8.66
N ASP A 16 -4.35 -3.41 8.88
CA ASP A 16 -5.18 -4.02 7.85
C ASP A 16 -5.36 -3.10 6.64
N LYS A 17 -5.61 -1.81 6.87
CA LYS A 17 -5.65 -0.81 5.80
C LYS A 17 -4.28 -0.63 5.16
N PHE A 18 -3.21 -0.61 5.94
CA PHE A 18 -1.86 -0.36 5.45
C PHE A 18 -1.33 -1.50 4.56
N VAL A 19 -1.65 -2.76 4.87
CA VAL A 19 -1.35 -3.95 4.05
C VAL A 19 -1.84 -3.77 2.62
N TYR A 20 -3.07 -3.27 2.45
CA TYR A 20 -3.62 -2.92 1.14
C TYR A 20 -2.99 -1.64 0.58
N LEU A 21 -3.02 -0.56 1.35
CA LEU A 21 -2.80 0.79 0.83
C LEU A 21 -1.35 1.02 0.38
N ALA A 22 -0.35 0.49 1.10
CA ALA A 22 1.05 0.66 0.74
C ALA A 22 1.37 0.02 -0.63
N ALA A 23 0.83 -1.17 -0.89
CA ALA A 23 0.96 -1.83 -2.18
C ALA A 23 0.12 -1.11 -3.25
N PHE A 24 -1.16 -0.83 -2.98
CA PHE A 24 -2.07 -0.22 -3.95
C PHE A 24 -1.60 1.14 -4.45
N SER A 25 -1.25 2.04 -3.52
CA SER A 25 -0.70 3.35 -3.86
C SER A 25 0.65 3.25 -4.54
N GLY A 26 1.48 2.29 -4.11
CA GLY A 26 2.79 2.05 -4.71
C GLY A 26 2.68 1.68 -6.19
N PHE A 27 1.90 0.65 -6.52
CA PHE A 27 1.75 0.17 -7.90
C PHE A 27 1.00 1.17 -8.80
N THR A 28 -0.15 1.69 -8.37
CA THR A 28 -0.91 2.67 -9.18
C THR A 28 -0.12 3.97 -9.38
N GLY A 29 0.57 4.43 -8.32
CA GLY A 29 1.49 5.55 -8.39
C GLY A 29 2.62 5.30 -9.38
N ALA A 30 3.42 4.24 -9.19
CA ALA A 30 4.57 3.94 -10.03
C ALA A 30 4.20 3.74 -11.51
N ALA A 31 3.07 3.07 -11.78
CA ALA A 31 2.59 2.84 -13.14
C ALA A 31 1.93 4.08 -13.79
N ARG A 32 1.56 5.10 -12.99
CA ARG A 32 0.74 6.24 -13.43
C ARG A 32 -0.57 5.82 -14.10
N LEU A 33 -1.20 4.77 -13.56
CA LEU A 33 -2.39 4.14 -14.12
C LEU A 33 -3.39 3.74 -13.02
N PRO A 34 -4.71 3.81 -13.30
CA PRO A 34 -5.73 3.28 -12.40
C PRO A 34 -5.64 1.76 -12.31
N ILE A 35 -6.23 1.19 -11.25
CA ILE A 35 -6.05 -0.23 -10.91
C ILE A 35 -6.45 -1.17 -12.06
N GLY A 36 -7.55 -0.92 -12.77
CA GLY A 36 -8.04 -1.79 -13.83
C GLY A 36 -7.04 -1.95 -14.99
N GLN A 37 -6.24 -0.92 -15.27
CA GLN A 37 -5.24 -0.96 -16.33
C GLN A 37 -4.02 -1.81 -15.95
N ILE A 38 -3.66 -1.87 -14.67
CA ILE A 38 -2.54 -2.69 -14.20
C ILE A 38 -3.00 -4.10 -13.77
N TRP A 39 -4.26 -4.27 -13.37
CA TRP A 39 -4.77 -5.54 -12.88
C TRP A 39 -4.98 -6.59 -13.97
N LYS A 40 -4.94 -6.21 -15.25
CA LYS A 40 -4.94 -7.15 -16.39
C LYS A 40 -3.66 -7.99 -16.51
N TYR A 41 -2.61 -7.66 -15.75
CA TYR A 41 -1.32 -8.35 -15.81
C TYR A 41 -1.14 -9.27 -14.58
N PRO A 42 -1.11 -10.61 -14.76
CA PRO A 42 -0.98 -11.55 -13.63
C PRO A 42 0.26 -11.31 -12.78
N HIS A 43 1.38 -10.93 -13.40
CA HIS A 43 2.61 -10.63 -12.67
C HIS A 43 2.47 -9.43 -11.72
N LEU A 44 1.67 -8.41 -12.09
CA LEU A 44 1.40 -7.28 -11.20
C LEU A 44 0.50 -7.69 -10.03
N GLN A 45 -0.47 -8.58 -10.25
CA GLN A 45 -1.29 -9.13 -9.16
C GLN A 45 -0.42 -9.90 -8.16
N GLU A 46 0.48 -10.75 -8.66
CA GLU A 46 1.40 -11.52 -7.83
C GLU A 46 2.28 -10.61 -6.97
N MET A 47 2.92 -9.61 -7.61
CA MET A 47 3.77 -8.64 -6.92
C MET A 47 2.99 -7.77 -5.93
N PHE A 48 1.74 -7.41 -6.24
CA PHE A 48 0.85 -6.71 -5.31
C PHE A 48 0.62 -7.52 -4.02
N TYR A 49 0.30 -8.81 -4.15
CA TYR A 49 0.09 -9.66 -2.97
C TYR A 49 1.39 -9.96 -2.23
N ALA A 50 2.52 -10.04 -2.94
CA ALA A 50 3.83 -10.16 -2.30
C ALA A 50 4.20 -8.91 -1.50
N ALA A 51 3.99 -7.70 -2.05
CA ALA A 51 4.15 -6.44 -1.31
C ALA A 51 3.21 -6.36 -0.09
N SER A 52 1.96 -6.81 -0.23
CA SER A 52 1.01 -6.87 0.89
C SER A 52 1.52 -7.80 2.01
N ARG A 53 2.17 -8.92 1.66
CA ARG A 53 2.81 -9.83 2.62
C ARG A 53 4.04 -9.21 3.30
N GLU A 54 4.83 -8.41 2.58
CA GLU A 54 5.93 -7.63 3.18
C GLU A 54 5.40 -6.73 4.32
N ILE A 55 4.31 -6.00 4.09
CA ILE A 55 3.70 -5.13 5.11
C ILE A 55 3.14 -5.95 6.28
N ALA A 56 2.51 -7.09 6.01
CA ALA A 56 2.01 -8.00 7.04
C ALA A 56 3.13 -8.54 7.94
N ALA A 57 4.30 -8.84 7.37
CA ALA A 57 5.46 -9.27 8.15
C ALA A 57 5.94 -8.16 9.10
N ILE A 58 5.94 -6.90 8.66
CA ILE A 58 6.24 -5.76 9.53
C ILE A 58 5.19 -5.64 10.65
N ALA A 59 3.89 -5.75 10.32
CA ALA A 59 2.82 -5.68 11.31
C ALA A 59 3.01 -6.69 12.44
N LYS A 60 3.34 -7.94 12.07
CA LYS A 60 3.63 -9.01 13.02
C LYS A 60 4.83 -8.67 13.93
N ALA A 61 5.91 -8.13 13.37
CA ALA A 61 7.08 -7.73 14.16
C ALA A 61 6.81 -6.51 15.06
N GLU A 62 5.84 -5.68 14.73
CA GLU A 62 5.34 -4.57 15.57
C GLU A 62 4.31 -5.05 16.62
N GLY A 63 4.13 -6.37 16.77
CA GLY A 63 3.23 -6.99 17.74
C GLY A 63 1.75 -6.85 17.38
N VAL A 64 1.42 -6.66 16.10
CA VAL A 64 0.05 -6.57 15.62
C VAL A 64 -0.28 -7.80 14.78
N THR A 65 -1.22 -8.59 15.28
CA THR A 65 -1.79 -9.72 14.54
C THR A 65 -2.88 -9.20 13.60
N ILE A 66 -2.60 -9.20 12.31
CA ILE A 66 -3.62 -8.94 11.28
C ILE A 66 -4.62 -10.10 11.20
N SER A 67 -5.80 -9.83 10.64
CA SER A 67 -6.88 -10.82 10.53
C SER A 67 -6.43 -12.09 9.79
N ALA A 68 -6.79 -13.28 10.29
CA ALA A 68 -6.36 -14.55 9.68
C ALA A 68 -6.82 -14.72 8.22
N ASN A 69 -7.98 -14.13 7.88
CA ASN A 69 -8.56 -14.11 6.54
C ASN A 69 -8.19 -12.84 5.73
N ARG A 70 -7.16 -12.10 6.14
CA ARG A 70 -6.84 -10.78 5.55
C ARG A 70 -6.52 -10.88 4.06
N PHE A 71 -5.86 -11.94 3.61
CA PHE A 71 -5.48 -12.07 2.21
C PHE A 71 -6.66 -12.55 1.33
N GLU A 72 -7.55 -13.37 1.88
CA GLU A 72 -8.80 -13.81 1.24
C GLU A 72 -9.73 -12.61 1.05
N THR A 73 -9.97 -11.84 2.11
CA THR A 73 -10.79 -10.62 2.06
C THR A 73 -10.16 -9.54 1.18
N LEU A 74 -8.82 -9.45 1.14
CA LEU A 74 -8.13 -8.56 0.21
C LEU A 74 -8.32 -9.00 -1.24
N LYS A 75 -8.22 -10.30 -1.56
CA LYS A 75 -8.47 -10.82 -2.91
C LYS A 75 -9.89 -10.51 -3.37
N GLU A 76 -10.88 -10.79 -2.52
CA GLU A 76 -12.28 -10.48 -2.81
C GLU A 76 -12.49 -8.98 -3.03
N TYR A 77 -11.91 -8.14 -2.16
CA TYR A 77 -11.97 -6.70 -2.32
C TYR A 77 -11.36 -6.23 -3.66
N MET A 78 -10.18 -6.73 -4.02
CA MET A 78 -9.52 -6.36 -5.28
C MET A 78 -10.30 -6.81 -6.52
N SER A 79 -10.96 -7.98 -6.47
CA SER A 79 -11.80 -8.47 -7.56
C SER A 79 -13.05 -7.62 -7.79
N ASN A 80 -13.54 -6.95 -6.75
CA ASN A 80 -14.74 -6.10 -6.81
C ASN A 80 -14.42 -4.61 -6.94
N LEU A 81 -13.14 -4.24 -6.96
CA LEU A 81 -12.72 -2.84 -7.01
C LEU A 81 -13.02 -2.28 -8.41
N PRO A 82 -13.67 -1.10 -8.54
CA PRO A 82 -13.89 -0.49 -9.85
C PRO A 82 -12.57 -0.29 -10.61
N GLY A 83 -12.52 -0.68 -11.88
CA GLY A 83 -11.29 -0.56 -12.68
C GLY A 83 -10.78 0.88 -12.82
N THR A 84 -11.64 1.87 -12.63
CA THR A 84 -11.32 3.30 -12.64
C THR A 84 -10.72 3.82 -11.33
N THR A 85 -10.64 2.99 -10.28
CA THR A 85 -10.13 3.40 -8.98
C THR A 85 -8.66 3.81 -9.07
N ARG A 86 -8.37 4.98 -8.52
CA ARG A 86 -7.04 5.57 -8.36
C ARG A 86 -6.72 5.69 -6.87
N SER A 87 -5.45 5.59 -6.51
CA SER A 87 -5.00 5.96 -5.16
C SER A 87 -4.95 7.48 -5.01
N SER A 88 -5.08 7.98 -3.79
CA SER A 88 -4.81 9.39 -3.44
C SER A 88 -3.44 9.81 -3.93
N LEU A 89 -2.43 8.98 -3.68
CA LEU A 89 -1.07 9.19 -4.15
C LEU A 89 -1.00 9.39 -5.68
N LEU A 90 -1.69 8.57 -6.47
CA LEU A 90 -1.77 8.75 -7.94
C LEU A 90 -2.48 10.06 -8.30
N ILE A 91 -3.58 10.40 -7.63
CA ILE A 91 -4.30 11.65 -7.88
C ILE A 91 -3.40 12.87 -7.59
N ASP A 92 -2.63 12.84 -6.50
CA ASP A 92 -1.69 13.92 -6.15
C ASP A 92 -0.57 14.03 -7.19
N LEU A 93 -0.06 12.92 -7.71
CA LEU A 93 0.91 12.92 -8.82
C LEU A 93 0.34 13.57 -10.09
N GLU A 94 -0.88 13.20 -10.47
CA GLU A 94 -1.58 13.76 -11.64
C GLU A 94 -1.82 15.26 -11.49
N GLN A 95 -2.00 15.74 -10.26
CA GLN A 95 -2.20 17.16 -9.93
C GLN A 95 -0.89 17.93 -9.68
N GLY A 96 0.26 17.26 -9.80
CA GLY A 96 1.56 17.86 -9.57
C GLY A 96 1.84 18.23 -8.11
N LYS A 97 1.16 17.57 -7.16
CA LYS A 97 1.24 17.83 -5.72
C LYS A 97 2.31 16.98 -5.04
N ARG A 98 2.66 17.39 -3.82
CA ARG A 98 3.43 16.56 -2.89
C ARG A 98 2.67 15.26 -2.62
N ILE A 99 3.36 14.12 -2.63
CA ILE A 99 2.78 12.81 -2.37
C ILE A 99 3.14 12.28 -0.97
N GLU A 100 2.32 11.35 -0.49
CA GLU A 100 2.47 10.70 0.81
C GLU A 100 3.49 9.53 0.82
N VAL A 101 4.46 9.51 -0.10
CA VAL A 101 5.45 8.42 -0.24
C VAL A 101 6.25 8.14 1.04
N GLU A 102 6.57 9.19 1.80
CA GLU A 102 7.27 9.07 3.09
C GLU A 102 6.41 8.46 4.19
N ALA A 103 5.11 8.72 4.16
CA ALA A 103 4.16 8.22 5.15
C ALA A 103 3.72 6.77 4.84
N LEU A 104 3.77 6.37 3.57
CA LEU A 104 3.41 5.03 3.13
C LEU A 104 4.64 4.14 2.95
N GLN A 105 5.25 4.11 1.76
CA GLN A 105 6.34 3.20 1.44
C GLN A 105 7.59 3.50 2.29
N GLY A 106 7.92 4.77 2.50
CA GLY A 106 9.04 5.18 3.35
C GLY A 106 8.89 4.72 4.81
N ALA A 107 7.67 4.81 5.36
CA ALA A 107 7.38 4.32 6.70
C ALA A 107 7.53 2.79 6.81
N ALA A 108 7.07 2.05 5.79
CA ALA A 108 7.28 0.61 5.73
C ALA A 108 8.78 0.24 5.66
N VAL A 109 9.56 0.89 4.79
CA VAL A 109 11.01 0.66 4.68
C VAL A 109 11.72 0.91 6.02
N ARG A 110 11.44 2.03 6.70
CA ARG A 110 12.06 2.34 8.00
C ARG A 110 11.69 1.32 9.08
N ARG A 111 10.42 0.90 9.15
CA ARG A 111 9.97 -0.11 10.12
C ARG A 111 10.55 -1.48 9.83
N ALA A 112 10.62 -1.88 8.57
CA ALA A 112 11.24 -3.13 8.16
C ALA A 112 12.72 -3.19 8.54
N ALA A 113 13.46 -2.09 8.32
CA ALA A 113 14.86 -1.98 8.70
C ALA A 113 15.08 -2.14 10.21
N LYS A 114 14.22 -1.55 11.05
CA LYS A 114 14.26 -1.71 12.52
C LYS A 114 14.18 -3.19 12.95
N HIS A 115 13.46 -4.01 12.20
CA HIS A 115 13.20 -5.42 12.51
C HIS A 115 14.02 -6.40 11.66
N GLY A 116 14.91 -5.91 10.78
CA GLY A 116 15.69 -6.76 9.87
C GLY A 116 14.85 -7.53 8.84
N ILE A 117 13.67 -7.00 8.48
CA ILE A 117 12.74 -7.66 7.55
C ILE A 117 13.03 -7.20 6.11
N PRO A 118 13.26 -8.12 5.16
CA PRO A 118 13.40 -7.74 3.76
C PRO A 118 12.05 -7.31 3.19
N VAL A 119 12.02 -6.12 2.56
CA VAL A 119 10.85 -5.59 1.85
C VAL A 119 11.23 -5.09 0.45
N PRO A 120 11.77 -5.96 -0.42
CA PRO A 120 12.33 -5.55 -1.71
C PRO A 120 11.31 -4.88 -2.63
N ILE A 121 10.04 -5.33 -2.63
CA ILE A 121 9.02 -4.76 -3.52
C ILE A 121 8.66 -3.36 -3.05
N ILE A 122 8.35 -3.20 -1.75
CA ILE A 122 8.05 -1.90 -1.17
C ILE A 122 9.24 -0.94 -1.26
N SER A 123 10.47 -1.41 -1.05
CA SER A 123 11.69 -0.59 -1.20
C SER A 123 11.89 -0.11 -2.63
N THR A 124 11.58 -0.96 -3.62
CA THR A 124 11.65 -0.57 -5.04
C THR A 124 10.60 0.49 -5.37
N LEU A 125 9.35 0.28 -4.93
CA LEU A 125 8.28 1.26 -5.10
C LEU A 125 8.61 2.59 -4.41
N TYR A 126 9.19 2.55 -3.21
CA TYR A 126 9.70 3.72 -2.51
C TYR A 126 10.74 4.46 -3.36
N ALA A 127 11.76 3.77 -3.86
CA ALA A 127 12.83 4.38 -4.65
C ALA A 127 12.30 5.08 -5.92
N VAL A 128 11.39 4.42 -6.64
CA VAL A 128 10.76 4.98 -7.86
C VAL A 128 9.91 6.21 -7.53
N LEU A 129 9.12 6.15 -6.45
CA LEU A 129 8.21 7.23 -6.08
C LEU A 129 8.92 8.39 -5.37
N LYS A 130 10.05 8.15 -4.71
CA LYS A 130 10.78 9.17 -3.93
C LYS A 130 11.21 10.37 -4.79
N ALA A 131 11.55 10.14 -6.06
CA ALA A 131 11.87 11.21 -7.02
C ALA A 131 10.71 12.21 -7.23
N TRP A 132 9.48 11.82 -6.88
CA TRP A 132 8.27 12.60 -7.05
C TRP A 132 7.70 13.12 -5.74
N GLU A 133 8.43 13.01 -4.61
CA GLU A 133 7.91 13.35 -3.29
C GLU A 133 7.25 14.74 -3.28
N ASN A 134 7.89 15.73 -3.90
CA ASN A 134 7.45 17.12 -3.92
C ASN A 134 6.64 17.49 -5.17
N GLY A 135 6.15 16.50 -5.92
CA GLY A 135 5.54 16.69 -7.23
C GLY A 135 6.55 16.52 -8.38
N PRO A 136 6.20 16.94 -9.61
CA PRO A 136 7.03 16.81 -10.80
C PRO A 136 8.37 17.52 -10.60
N VAL A 137 9.45 16.84 -11.00
CA VAL A 137 10.77 17.46 -11.10
C VAL A 137 10.67 18.56 -12.16
N ARG A 138 10.87 19.82 -11.75
CA ARG A 138 10.98 20.96 -12.67
C ARG A 138 12.35 20.98 -13.33
#